data_AF-A0A8H6RGS6-F1
#
_entry.id   AF-A0A8H6RGS6-F1
#
_cell.length_a   1.000
_cell.length_b   1.000
_cell.length_c   1.000
_cell.angle_alpha   90.00
_cell.angle_beta   90.00
_cell.angle_gamma   90.00
#
_symmetry.space_group_name_H-M   'P 1'
#
loop_
_entity.id
_entity.type
_entity.pdbx_description
1 polymer ?
#
loop_
_entity_poly.entity_id
_entity_poly.type
_entity_poly.pdbx_seq_one_letter_code
_entity_poly.pdbx_strand_id
1 'polypeptide(L)' 'MRPSERINIHPDTHSVVELKQHIFDVICIGSGWAGRMVAKQVIKAGFSALVVEKELFGGQ' A
#
# COMPACT_ATOMS: atom_id res chain seq x y z
N MET A 1 -18.93 -4.51 -13.80
CA MET A 1 -17.92 -4.04 -12.83
C MET A 1 -17.60 -5.22 -11.92
N ARG A 2 -16.35 -5.68 -11.86
CA ARG A 2 -15.95 -6.85 -11.05
C ARG A 2 -15.93 -6.45 -9.57
N PRO A 3 -16.37 -7.32 -8.62
CA PRO A 3 -16.41 -7.00 -7.19
C PRO A 3 -15.07 -6.55 -6.57
N SER A 4 -13.94 -6.87 -7.21
CA SER A 4 -12.60 -6.45 -6.80
C SER A 4 -12.27 -4.99 -7.11
N GLU A 5 -13.11 -4.26 -7.85
CA GLU A 5 -12.82 -2.90 -8.34
C GLU A 5 -13.18 -1.78 -7.34
N ARG A 6 -13.71 -2.12 -6.15
CA ARG A 6 -13.99 -1.17 -5.06
C ARG A 6 -13.76 -1.82 -3.69
N ILE A 7 -12.51 -1.99 -3.27
CA ILE A 7 -12.22 -2.31 -1.87
C ILE A 7 -11.63 -1.06 -1.21
N ASN A 8 -12.48 -0.07 -0.96
CA ASN A 8 -12.19 0.88 0.09
C ASN A 8 -12.71 0.27 1.39
N ILE A 9 -11.82 -0.37 2.15
CA ILE A 9 -12.14 -0.89 3.50
C ILE A 9 -12.19 0.21 4.57
N HIS A 10 -11.84 1.44 4.21
CA HIS A 10 -11.89 2.56 5.15
C HIS A 10 -13.37 2.91 5.45
N PRO A 11 -13.78 2.96 6.72
CA PRO A 11 -15.14 3.37 7.07
C PRO A 11 -15.37 4.82 6.64
N ASP A 12 -16.54 5.12 6.05
CA ASP A 12 -16.93 6.49 5.66
C ASP A 12 -17.07 7.44 6.87
N THR A 13 -17.09 6.88 8.09
CA THR A 13 -17.24 7.63 9.35
C THR A 13 -15.93 8.17 9.91
N HIS A 14 -14.78 7.76 9.37
CA HIS A 14 -13.48 8.20 9.87
C HIS A 14 -13.01 9.41 9.08
N SER A 15 -12.85 10.53 9.77
CA SER A 15 -12.34 11.75 9.17
C SER A 15 -10.83 11.66 8.92
N VAL A 16 -10.34 12.35 7.89
CA VAL A 16 -8.88 12.48 7.64
C VAL A 16 -8.14 13.02 8.86
N VAL A 17 -8.82 13.82 9.69
CA VAL A 17 -8.26 14.40 10.93
C VAL A 17 -7.99 13.34 12.01
N GLU A 18 -8.68 12.20 11.94
CA GLU A 18 -8.52 11.09 12.89
C GLU A 18 -7.42 10.10 12.48
N LEU A 19 -6.83 10.28 11.28
CA LEU A 19 -5.77 9.43 10.78
C LEU A 19 -4.45 9.71 11.50
N LYS A 20 -3.76 8.64 11.89
CA LYS A 20 -2.39 8.73 12.42
C LYS A 20 -1.41 8.94 11.28
N GLN A 21 -0.50 9.88 11.46
CA GLN A 21 0.62 10.07 10.56
C GLN A 21 1.70 9.01 10.83
N HIS A 22 2.27 8.48 9.76
CA HIS A 22 3.39 7.54 9.82
C HIS A 22 4.43 7.95 8.77
N ILE A 23 5.70 7.91 9.14
CA ILE A 23 6.82 8.17 8.22
C ILE A 23 7.34 6.81 7.76
N PHE A 24 7.44 6.63 6.46
CA PHE A 24 8.06 5.46 5.85
C PHE A 24 9.33 5.89 5.12
N ASP A 25 10.35 5.05 5.14
CA ASP A 25 11.58 5.32 4.39
C ASP A 25 11.34 5.21 2.89
N VAL A 26 10.46 4.28 2.48
CA VAL A 26 10.09 4.07 1.07
C VAL A 26 8.58 3.85 0.91
N ILE A 27 7.99 4.53 -0.07
CA ILE A 27 6.61 4.29 -0.51
C ILE A 27 6.63 3.78 -1.96
N CYS A 28 6.17 2.55 -2.17
CA CYS A 28 6.02 1.93 -3.48
C CYS A 28 4.57 2.09 -3.96
N ILE A 29 4.37 2.78 -5.09
CA ILE A 29 3.06 2.88 -5.74
C ILE A 29 2.97 1.76 -6.79
N GLY A 30 2.05 0.82 -6.55
CA GLY A 30 1.90 -0.42 -7.30
C GLY A 30 2.61 -1.59 -6.62
N SER A 31 1.92 -2.74 -6.58
CA SER A 31 2.37 -3.98 -5.96
C SER A 31 2.75 -5.06 -6.98
N GLY A 32 3.02 -4.67 -8.23
CA GLY A 32 3.63 -5.55 -9.22
C GLY A 32 5.05 -6.00 -8.83
N TRP A 33 5.71 -6.74 -9.72
CA TRP A 33 7.02 -7.33 -9.44
C TRP A 33 8.05 -6.31 -8.91
N ALA A 34 8.16 -5.15 -9.57
CA ALA A 34 9.10 -4.11 -9.18
C ALA A 34 8.83 -3.59 -7.76
N GLY A 35 7.60 -3.18 -7.46
CA GLY A 35 7.22 -2.65 -6.15
C GLY A 35 7.45 -3.66 -5.02
N ARG A 36 7.12 -4.93 -5.24
CA ARG A 36 7.37 -5.99 -4.26
C ARG A 36 8.85 -6.28 -4.05
N MET A 37 9.64 -6.31 -5.11
CA MET A 37 11.07 -6.56 -4.99
C MET A 37 11.77 -5.41 -4.27
N VAL A 38 11.41 -4.15 -4.56
CA VAL A 38 11.93 -2.98 -3.84
C VAL A 38 11.54 -3.06 -2.37
N ALA A 39 10.25 -3.17 -2.04
CA ALA A 39 9.79 -3.25 -0.65
C ALA A 39 10.47 -4.40 0.12
N LYS A 40 10.64 -5.57 -0.50
CA LYS A 40 11.34 -6.71 0.09
C LYS A 40 12.78 -6.38 0.45
N GLN A 41 13.54 -5.75 -0.45
CA GLN A 41 14.95 -5.43 -0.18
C GLN A 41 15.08 -4.32 0.87
N VAL A 42 14.20 -3.31 0.83
CA VAL A 42 14.14 -2.22 1.82
C VAL A 42 13.91 -2.78 3.22
N ILE A 43 12.91 -3.66 3.39
CA ILE A 43 12.63 -4.32 4.67
C ILE A 43 13.80 -5.21 5.11
N LYS A 44 14.40 -5.97 4.17
CA LYS A 44 15.57 -6.81 4.46
C LYS A 44 16.77 -5.99 4.96
N ALA A 45 16.90 -4.74 4.50
CA ALA A 45 17.92 -3.80 4.95
C ALA A 45 17.58 -3.08 6.27
N GLY A 46 16.44 -3.40 6.90
CA GLY A 46 16.03 -2.83 8.20
C GLY A 46 15.24 -1.53 8.11
N PHE A 47 14.82 -1.12 6.91
CA PHE A 47 14.02 0.08 6.69
C PHE A 47 12.51 -0.25 6.63
N SER A 48 11.70 0.79 6.77
CA SER A 48 10.24 0.73 6.67
C SER A 48 9.78 0.98 5.23
N ALA A 49 8.83 0.15 4.74
CA ALA A 49 8.27 0.30 3.40
C ALA A 49 6.73 0.21 3.43
N LEU A 50 6.07 1.07 2.66
CA LEU A 50 4.63 1.00 2.36
C LEU A 50 4.43 0.64 0.90
N VAL A 51 3.55 -0.31 0.60
CA VAL A 51 3.11 -0.61 -0.76
C VAL A 51 1.64 -0.21 -0.90
N VAL A 52 1.35 0.65 -1.88
CA VAL A 52 -0.01 1.11 -2.18
C VAL A 52 -0.46 0.50 -3.50
N GLU A 53 -1.61 -0.16 -3.52
CA GLU A 53 -2.16 -0.83 -4.70
C GLU A 53 -3.67 -0.59 -4.80
N LYS A 54 -4.20 -0.56 -6.03
CA LYS A 54 -5.63 -0.43 -6.30
C LYS A 54 -6.40 -1.75 -6.08
N GLU A 55 -5.72 -2.86 -6.28
CA GLU A 55 -6.19 -4.25 -6.12
C GLU A 55 -5.61 -4.95 -4.87
N LEU A 56 -6.13 -6.14 -4.52
CA LEU A 56 -5.61 -6.93 -3.39
C LEU A 56 -4.17 -7.43 -3.61
N PHE A 57 -3.80 -7.65 -4.87
CA PHE A 57 -2.47 -8.04 -5.30
C PHE A 57 -2.29 -7.64 -6.76
N GLY A 58 -1.24 -6.89 -7.07
CA GLY A 58 -0.95 -6.39 -8.41
C GLY A 58 0.00 -7.28 -9.22
N GLY A 59 -0.08 -7.09 -10.54
CA GLY A 59 0.65 -7.85 -11.57
C GLY A 59 -0.35 -8.34 -12.61
N GLN A 60 -0.58 -7.54 -13.66
CA GLN A 60 -1.04 -8.09 -14.94
C GLN A 60 0.13 -8.76 -15.64
#